data_AF-A0AAD8FVK6-F1
#
_entry.id   AF-A0AAD8FVK6-F1
#
_cell.length_a   1.000
_cell.length_b   1.000
_cell.length_c   1.000
_cell.angle_alpha   90.00
_cell.angle_beta   90.00
_cell.angle_gamma   90.00
#
_symmetry.space_group_name_H-M   'P 1'
#
loop_
_entity.id
_entity.type
_entity.pdbx_description
1 polymer ?
#
loop_
_entity_poly.entity_id
_entity_poly.type
_entity_poly.pdbx_seq_one_letter_code
_entity_poly.pdbx_strand_id
1 'polypeptide(L)'
;MIVYMRPAWNRIRAGVRPLLFTGPNACHCAFRLPVSPFSVVGPRGLETAAALTTAAPRLRPVVTSKPKAPRRPCLAFDRFLAGSPASNFSTTMTASTTSPKESMAQRLVWVDLEMTGLDIDKDAIIEMACLITDSDLNIIAEGPNLIINQPDELLDGMSDWCKEHHGESGLTRAVRESRISLQKAEYEFLSFVRQHTPPGLCPLAGNSVHADKKFLDKYMPQFMRHLHYRIIDVSTIKELCRRWFPEEYNLAPRKQASHRALGDIQESIKELQFYRESVFKTTAEKKRRVVENGGSGKTVS
;
A
#
# COMPACT_ATOMS: atom_id res chain seq x y z
N MET A 1 -2.98 -24.94 -0.55
CA MET A 1 -2.53 -25.71 -1.73
C MET A 1 -2.74 -24.80 -2.93
N ILE A 2 -1.71 -24.03 -3.28
CA ILE A 2 -1.77 -22.97 -4.29
C ILE A 2 -1.12 -23.54 -5.56
N VAL A 3 -1.89 -23.64 -6.64
CA VAL A 3 -1.42 -24.08 -7.94
C VAL A 3 -1.15 -22.84 -8.79
N TYR A 4 0.12 -22.60 -9.11
CA TYR A 4 0.54 -21.59 -10.10
C TYR A 4 0.23 -22.10 -11.51
N MET A 5 -0.52 -21.33 -12.30
CA MET A 5 -0.57 -21.48 -13.75
C MET A 5 0.12 -20.29 -14.42
N ARG A 6 1.13 -20.59 -15.25
CA ARG A 6 1.84 -19.64 -16.13
C ARG A 6 0.97 -19.32 -17.36
N PRO A 7 1.06 -18.12 -17.96
CA PRO A 7 0.44 -17.85 -19.25
C PRO A 7 1.34 -18.29 -20.42
N ALA A 8 0.79 -19.11 -21.31
CA ALA A 8 1.39 -19.42 -22.61
C ALA A 8 1.00 -18.34 -23.63
N TRP A 9 2.02 -17.74 -24.27
CA TRP A 9 1.86 -16.88 -25.44
C TRP A 9 1.74 -17.75 -26.69
N ASN A 10 0.73 -17.52 -27.53
CA ASN A 10 0.70 -18.07 -28.88
C ASN A 10 0.27 -17.04 -29.92
N ARG A 11 1.07 -17.01 -31.00
CA ARG A 11 0.92 -16.26 -32.25
C ARG A 11 -0.33 -16.69 -33.01
N ILE A 12 -0.97 -15.74 -33.69
CA ILE A 12 -1.66 -15.99 -34.98
C ILE A 12 -1.23 -14.89 -35.98
N ARG A 13 -0.88 -15.32 -37.20
CA ARG A 13 -0.52 -14.51 -38.38
C ARG A 13 -1.66 -14.57 -39.41
N ALA A 14 -1.75 -13.49 -40.19
CA ALA A 14 -2.00 -13.39 -41.65
C ALA A 14 -3.40 -13.06 -42.22
N GLY A 15 -3.38 -12.12 -43.19
CA GLY A 15 -4.42 -11.77 -44.19
C GLY A 15 -4.42 -10.26 -44.56
N VAL A 16 -3.53 -9.71 -45.40
CA VAL A 16 -3.61 -9.51 -46.88
C VAL A 16 -4.81 -8.62 -47.29
N ARG A 17 -4.71 -7.40 -47.90
CA ARG A 17 -4.16 -6.97 -49.21
C ARG A 17 -4.13 -5.40 -49.34
N PRO A 18 -3.48 -4.81 -50.37
CA PRO A 18 -3.09 -3.38 -50.43
C PRO A 18 -3.93 -2.52 -51.37
N LEU A 19 -3.84 -1.19 -51.23
CA LEU A 19 -4.30 -0.18 -52.20
C LEU A 19 -3.19 0.83 -52.46
N LEU A 20 -2.76 0.88 -53.73
CA LEU A 20 -1.88 1.87 -54.34
C LEU A 20 -2.66 3.14 -54.64
N PHE A 21 -2.11 4.32 -54.36
CA PHE A 21 -2.31 5.52 -55.18
C PHE A 21 -1.09 6.44 -55.08
N THR A 22 -0.88 7.15 -56.17
CA THR A 22 0.30 7.79 -56.74
C THR A 22 0.58 9.22 -56.23
N GLY A 23 1.85 9.67 -56.25
CA GLY A 23 2.17 11.11 -56.39
C GLY A 23 3.48 11.56 -55.72
N PRO A 24 4.31 12.42 -56.35
CA PRO A 24 5.75 12.48 -56.11
C PRO A 24 6.18 13.61 -55.16
N ASN A 25 7.28 13.40 -54.42
CA ASN A 25 8.33 14.40 -54.25
C ASN A 25 9.61 13.74 -53.74
N ALA A 26 10.65 13.89 -54.55
CA ALA A 26 11.99 13.42 -54.29
C ALA A 26 12.71 14.38 -53.33
N CYS A 27 13.43 13.84 -52.35
CA CYS A 27 14.63 14.46 -51.80
C CYS A 27 15.64 13.38 -51.44
N HIS A 28 16.78 13.47 -52.09
CA HIS A 28 17.97 12.65 -51.94
C HIS A 28 18.57 12.76 -50.52
N CYS A 29 18.90 11.63 -49.92
CA CYS A 29 20.15 11.50 -49.15
C CYS A 29 20.58 10.03 -49.16
N ALA A 30 21.66 9.77 -49.90
CA ALA A 30 22.35 8.50 -49.96
C ALA A 30 23.34 8.42 -48.78
N PHE A 31 23.45 7.28 -48.11
CA PHE A 31 24.75 6.81 -47.62
C PHE A 31 24.81 5.27 -47.58
N ARG A 32 25.92 4.77 -48.11
CA ARG A 32 26.24 3.39 -48.48
C ARG A 32 26.49 2.50 -47.26
N LEU A 33 26.11 1.23 -47.39
CA LEU A 33 26.72 0.09 -46.71
C LEU A 33 28.12 -0.20 -47.27
N PRO A 34 28.97 -0.92 -46.52
CA PRO A 34 29.62 -2.07 -47.13
C PRO A 34 29.58 -3.34 -46.28
N VAL A 35 29.60 -4.45 -47.01
CA VAL A 35 29.67 -5.85 -46.60
C VAL A 35 31.14 -6.33 -46.52
N SER A 36 31.47 -7.11 -45.46
CA SER A 36 32.29 -8.36 -45.35
C SER A 36 33.70 -8.44 -46.02
N PRO A 37 34.68 -9.27 -45.54
CA PRO A 37 34.51 -10.69 -45.16
C PRO A 37 35.42 -11.35 -44.06
N PHE A 38 34.94 -12.53 -43.62
CA PHE A 38 35.56 -13.77 -43.09
C PHE A 38 37.07 -13.92 -42.79
N SER A 39 37.37 -14.59 -41.65
CA SER A 39 38.12 -15.89 -41.47
C SER A 39 38.35 -16.17 -39.97
N VAL A 40 37.70 -17.14 -39.31
CA VAL A 40 38.06 -18.57 -39.06
C VAL A 40 39.51 -18.81 -38.59
N VAL A 41 39.68 -19.33 -37.35
CA VAL A 41 40.47 -20.53 -36.93
C VAL A 41 40.26 -20.75 -35.40
N GLY A 42 39.85 -21.95 -34.97
CA GLY A 42 40.05 -22.51 -33.61
C GLY A 42 41.06 -23.68 -33.69
N PRO A 43 41.08 -24.71 -32.81
CA PRO A 43 40.64 -24.85 -31.41
C PRO A 43 41.71 -25.59 -30.53
N ARG A 44 41.39 -25.90 -29.25
CA ARG A 44 41.84 -27.02 -28.36
C ARG A 44 41.79 -26.55 -26.88
N GLY A 45 41.39 -27.30 -25.84
CA GLY A 45 40.92 -28.67 -25.58
C GLY A 45 40.27 -28.68 -24.16
N LEU A 46 39.20 -29.47 -23.93
CA LEU A 46 39.13 -30.74 -23.16
C LEU A 46 39.56 -30.71 -21.68
N GLU A 47 38.62 -31.02 -20.78
CA GLU A 47 38.64 -32.04 -19.69
C GLU A 47 37.43 -31.84 -18.75
N THR A 48 36.39 -32.69 -18.80
CA THR A 48 36.05 -33.83 -17.89
C THR A 48 35.85 -33.44 -16.40
N ALA A 49 34.61 -33.32 -15.91
CA ALA A 49 33.73 -34.36 -15.33
C ALA A 49 33.99 -34.67 -13.84
N ALA A 50 33.00 -34.38 -12.97
CA ALA A 50 32.58 -35.24 -11.85
C ALA A 50 31.33 -34.65 -11.15
N ALA A 51 30.17 -35.28 -11.40
CA ALA A 51 28.97 -35.14 -10.61
C ALA A 51 29.06 -36.08 -9.40
N LEU A 52 28.81 -35.57 -8.19
CA LEU A 52 28.64 -36.36 -6.98
C LEU A 52 27.24 -36.13 -6.43
N THR A 53 26.35 -37.02 -6.86
CA THR A 53 25.02 -37.25 -6.30
C THR A 53 25.18 -38.02 -5.00
N THR A 54 24.80 -37.44 -3.85
CA THR A 54 24.59 -38.20 -2.62
C THR A 54 23.13 -38.13 -2.22
N ALA A 55 22.55 -39.33 -2.06
CA ALA A 55 21.14 -39.58 -1.84
C ALA A 55 20.74 -39.31 -0.37
N ALA A 56 19.59 -38.66 -0.20
CA ALA A 56 18.92 -38.49 1.09
C ALA A 56 18.22 -39.80 1.54
N PRO A 57 18.29 -40.19 2.82
CA PRO A 57 17.56 -41.34 3.32
C PRO A 57 16.08 -41.02 3.57
N ARG A 58 15.21 -41.89 3.05
CA ARG A 58 13.75 -41.88 3.25
C ARG A 58 13.40 -42.20 4.71
N LEU A 59 12.78 -41.25 5.41
CA LEU A 59 12.11 -41.50 6.68
C LEU A 59 10.69 -42.03 6.43
N ARG A 60 10.35 -43.14 7.11
CA ARG A 60 9.03 -43.78 7.07
C ARG A 60 8.00 -42.94 7.84
N PRO A 61 6.74 -42.89 7.41
CA PRO A 61 5.70 -42.19 8.16
C PRO A 61 5.33 -42.98 9.42
N VAL A 62 5.50 -42.34 10.58
CA VAL A 62 4.96 -42.82 11.86
C VAL A 62 3.46 -42.54 11.87
N VAL A 63 2.66 -43.61 11.93
CA VAL A 63 1.21 -43.54 12.13
C VAL A 63 0.97 -43.33 13.62
N THR A 64 0.50 -42.15 14.02
CA THR A 64 -0.04 -41.91 15.36
C THR A 64 -1.56 -41.88 15.30
N SER A 65 -2.19 -42.74 16.08
CA SER A 65 -3.63 -42.88 16.23
C SER A 65 -4.22 -41.69 17.00
N LYS A 66 -5.30 -41.11 16.46
CA LYS A 66 -6.06 -40.03 17.12
C LYS A 66 -6.83 -40.57 18.34
N PRO A 67 -6.83 -39.87 19.50
CA PRO A 67 -7.74 -40.20 20.59
C PRO A 67 -9.16 -39.63 20.35
N LYS A 68 -10.16 -40.46 20.66
CA LYS A 68 -11.61 -40.19 20.61
C LYS A 68 -12.01 -39.10 21.61
N ALA A 69 -12.80 -38.12 21.18
CA ALA A 69 -13.49 -37.17 22.05
C ALA A 69 -14.73 -37.81 22.72
N PRO A 70 -15.01 -37.55 24.01
CA PRO A 70 -16.22 -38.03 24.67
C PRO A 70 -17.43 -37.16 24.34
N ARG A 71 -18.55 -37.83 24.00
CA ARG A 71 -19.86 -37.23 23.74
C ARG A 71 -20.49 -36.78 25.05
N ARG A 72 -20.98 -35.54 25.10
CA ARG A 72 -21.87 -35.06 26.18
C ARG A 72 -23.33 -35.38 25.83
N PRO A 73 -24.17 -35.79 26.80
CA PRO A 73 -25.58 -36.07 26.55
C PRO A 73 -26.40 -34.78 26.41
N CYS A 74 -27.31 -34.78 25.42
CA CYS A 74 -28.38 -33.82 25.28
C CYS A 74 -29.32 -33.90 26.48
N LEU A 75 -29.55 -32.77 27.17
CA LEU A 75 -30.71 -32.61 28.02
C LEU A 75 -31.74 -31.79 27.24
N ALA A 76 -32.85 -32.45 26.95
CA ALA A 76 -34.10 -31.83 26.52
C ALA A 76 -34.59 -30.93 27.66
N PHE A 77 -35.09 -29.74 27.31
CA PHE A 77 -35.91 -28.96 28.22
C PHE A 77 -37.16 -28.50 27.48
N ASP A 78 -38.27 -28.75 28.15
CA ASP A 78 -39.62 -28.75 27.61
C ASP A 78 -40.15 -27.37 27.22
N ARG A 79 -41.03 -27.47 26.23
CA ARG A 79 -41.88 -26.45 25.64
C ARG A 79 -42.95 -26.02 26.64
N PHE A 80 -42.92 -24.76 27.10
CA PHE A 80 -44.06 -24.14 27.79
C PHE A 80 -44.55 -22.92 27.00
N LEU A 81 -45.81 -22.99 26.56
CA LEU A 81 -46.56 -21.92 25.90
C LEU A 81 -47.37 -21.16 26.96
N ALA A 82 -47.21 -19.84 27.08
CA ALA A 82 -48.26 -18.93 27.55
C ALA A 82 -47.89 -17.44 27.34
N GLY A 83 -48.73 -16.74 26.56
CA GLY A 83 -49.33 -15.44 26.93
C GLY A 83 -48.47 -14.19 27.18
N SER A 84 -48.49 -13.28 26.19
CA SER A 84 -48.28 -11.80 26.22
C SER A 84 -48.74 -11.05 27.51
N PRO A 85 -48.20 -9.83 27.81
CA PRO A 85 -48.31 -8.67 26.91
C PRO A 85 -47.06 -7.80 26.75
N ALA A 86 -47.06 -7.08 25.63
CA ALA A 86 -46.09 -6.09 25.23
C ALA A 86 -45.93 -4.97 26.28
N SER A 87 -44.75 -4.91 26.89
CA SER A 87 -44.26 -3.71 27.56
C SER A 87 -43.38 -2.93 26.59
N ASN A 88 -43.79 -1.71 26.26
CA ASN A 88 -43.01 -0.74 25.51
C ASN A 88 -41.70 -0.43 26.25
N PHE A 89 -40.63 -1.17 25.93
CA PHE A 89 -39.30 -0.77 26.33
C PHE A 89 -38.84 0.29 25.33
N SER A 90 -38.97 1.55 25.73
CA SER A 90 -38.31 2.68 25.08
C SER A 90 -36.80 2.45 25.16
N THR A 91 -36.25 1.83 24.11
CA THR A 91 -34.80 1.72 23.93
C THR A 91 -34.25 3.12 23.71
N THR A 92 -33.95 3.81 24.80
CA THR A 92 -33.10 4.99 24.77
C THR A 92 -31.75 4.49 24.27
N MET A 93 -31.41 4.81 23.02
CA MET A 93 -30.10 4.58 22.44
C MET A 93 -29.10 5.42 23.23
N THR A 94 -28.57 4.86 24.31
CA THR A 94 -27.39 5.40 24.98
C THR A 94 -26.25 5.31 23.97
N ALA A 95 -25.75 6.45 23.52
CA ALA A 95 -24.52 6.53 22.74
C ALA A 95 -23.46 5.71 23.48
N SER A 96 -23.01 4.60 22.87
CA SER A 96 -22.01 3.73 23.48
C SER A 96 -20.76 4.56 23.70
N THR A 97 -20.49 4.92 24.94
CA THR A 97 -19.25 5.60 25.31
C THR A 97 -18.15 4.56 25.20
N THR A 98 -17.54 4.43 24.02
CA THR A 98 -16.40 3.55 23.79
C THR A 98 -15.30 3.92 24.78
N SER A 99 -14.69 2.91 25.40
CA SER A 99 -13.62 3.17 26.35
C SER A 99 -12.46 3.89 25.66
N PRO A 100 -11.67 4.72 26.37
CA PRO A 100 -10.51 5.41 25.78
C PRO A 100 -9.54 4.45 25.09
N LYS A 101 -9.44 3.20 25.57
CA LYS A 101 -8.59 2.18 24.95
C LYS A 101 -9.15 1.66 23.62
N GLU A 102 -10.47 1.52 23.50
CA GLU A 102 -11.13 1.13 22.26
C GLU A 102 -11.07 2.25 21.20
N SER A 103 -11.16 3.52 21.60
CA SER A 103 -11.01 4.64 20.67
C SER A 103 -9.57 4.76 20.15
N MET A 104 -8.57 4.53 21.02
CA MET A 104 -7.16 4.50 20.64
C MET A 104 -6.84 3.40 19.62
N ALA A 105 -7.48 2.23 19.73
CA ALA A 105 -7.25 1.10 18.82
C ALA A 105 -7.73 1.37 17.37
N GLN A 106 -8.61 2.36 17.18
CA GLN A 106 -9.12 2.75 15.86
C GLN A 106 -8.29 3.84 15.18
N ARG A 107 -7.22 4.31 15.83
CA ARG A 107 -6.29 5.28 15.25
C ARG A 107 -5.55 4.70 14.05
N LEU A 108 -5.14 5.60 13.17
CA LEU A 108 -4.38 5.27 11.96
C LEU A 108 -2.96 5.83 12.08
N VAL A 109 -1.97 5.03 11.69
CA VAL A 109 -0.57 5.44 11.63
C VAL A 109 -0.24 5.76 10.17
N TRP A 110 -0.22 7.04 9.84
CA TRP A 110 0.08 7.49 8.50
C TRP A 110 1.58 7.60 8.30
N VAL A 111 2.08 7.02 7.21
CA VAL A 111 3.49 7.05 6.84
C VAL A 111 3.58 7.27 5.34
N ASP A 112 4.62 7.99 4.95
CA ASP A 112 5.10 8.10 3.58
C ASP A 112 6.63 8.03 3.63
N LEU A 113 7.20 7.33 2.65
CA LEU A 113 8.63 7.13 2.52
C LEU A 113 9.10 7.65 1.16
N GLU A 114 10.22 8.35 1.17
CA GLU A 114 11.03 8.51 -0.04
C GLU A 114 12.14 7.46 -0.03
N MET A 115 12.33 6.79 -1.16
CA MET A 115 13.35 5.75 -1.35
C MET A 115 14.25 6.08 -2.54
N THR A 116 15.43 5.45 -2.56
CA THR A 116 16.34 5.51 -3.71
C THR A 116 15.81 4.78 -4.95
N GLY A 117 14.75 3.98 -4.79
CA GLY A 117 14.09 3.21 -5.83
C GLY A 117 13.07 2.21 -5.25
N LEU A 118 12.66 1.22 -6.04
CA LEU A 118 11.61 0.25 -5.71
C LEU A 118 12.14 -1.19 -5.54
N ASP A 119 13.42 -1.43 -5.77
CA ASP A 119 14.08 -2.71 -5.59
C ASP A 119 14.46 -2.90 -4.12
N ILE A 120 13.66 -3.70 -3.41
CA ILE A 120 13.84 -3.95 -1.98
C ILE A 120 15.24 -4.47 -1.61
N ASP A 121 15.96 -5.10 -2.54
CA ASP A 121 17.27 -5.71 -2.28
C ASP A 121 18.45 -4.78 -2.56
N LYS A 122 18.21 -3.65 -3.21
CA LYS A 122 19.24 -2.66 -3.55
C LYS A 122 18.97 -1.28 -2.98
N ASP A 123 17.70 -0.90 -2.92
CA ASP A 123 17.28 0.44 -2.52
C ASP A 123 17.12 0.59 -1.01
N ALA A 124 17.21 1.84 -0.56
CA ALA A 124 17.10 2.21 0.84
C ALA A 124 16.14 3.40 1.05
N ILE A 125 15.73 3.56 2.31
CA ILE A 125 14.87 4.67 2.78
C ILE A 125 15.75 5.92 2.94
N ILE A 126 15.30 7.06 2.41
CA ILE A 126 16.00 8.35 2.45
C ILE A 126 15.21 9.48 3.13
N GLU A 127 13.89 9.43 3.13
CA GLU A 127 13.03 10.29 3.95
C GLU A 127 11.89 9.46 4.53
N MET A 128 11.47 9.79 5.75
CA MET A 128 10.27 9.21 6.35
C MET A 128 9.55 10.30 7.14
N ALA A 129 8.23 10.36 7.00
CA ALA A 129 7.37 11.14 7.87
C ALA A 129 6.31 10.23 8.51
N CYS A 130 5.78 10.67 9.66
CA CYS A 130 4.71 9.95 10.32
C CYS A 130 3.69 10.90 10.95
N LEU A 131 2.39 10.64 10.75
CA LEU A 131 1.29 11.33 11.41
C LEU A 131 0.36 10.32 12.07
N ILE A 132 -0.34 10.72 13.13
CA ILE A 132 -1.41 9.92 13.72
C ILE A 132 -2.73 10.65 13.52
N THR A 133 -3.74 9.92 13.06
CA THR A 133 -5.12 10.40 13.06
C THR A 133 -5.99 9.53 13.95
N ASP A 134 -7.13 10.08 14.39
CA ASP A 134 -8.24 9.27 14.86
C ASP A 134 -8.94 8.53 13.70
N SER A 135 -10.01 7.80 14.02
CA SER A 135 -10.85 7.08 13.04
C SER A 135 -11.57 8.00 12.05
N ASP A 136 -11.70 9.28 12.39
CA ASP A 136 -12.40 10.28 11.60
C ASP A 136 -11.48 11.10 10.69
N LEU A 137 -10.18 10.75 10.67
CA LEU A 137 -9.13 11.41 9.88
C LEU A 137 -8.73 12.78 10.44
N ASN A 138 -9.02 13.06 11.71
CA ASN A 138 -8.51 14.25 12.38
C ASN A 138 -7.07 13.98 12.84
N ILE A 139 -6.14 14.86 12.49
CA ILE A 139 -4.75 14.77 12.94
C ILE A 139 -4.71 15.03 14.43
N ILE A 140 -4.15 14.07 15.18
CA ILE A 140 -4.03 14.16 16.64
C ILE A 140 -2.59 14.36 17.11
N ALA A 141 -1.62 14.01 16.27
CA ALA A 141 -0.21 14.17 16.56
C ALA A 141 0.59 14.19 15.25
N GLU A 142 1.53 15.13 15.15
CA GLU A 142 2.55 15.12 14.11
C GLU A 142 3.83 14.50 14.65
N GLY A 143 4.32 13.47 13.96
CA GLY A 143 5.54 12.76 14.31
C GLY A 143 6.78 13.37 13.68
N PRO A 144 7.92 12.69 13.81
CA PRO A 144 9.15 13.10 13.15
C PRO A 144 8.98 13.16 11.62
N ASN A 145 9.72 14.08 10.98
CA ASN A 145 9.97 14.08 9.54
C ASN A 145 11.49 14.07 9.36
N LEU A 146 12.05 12.90 9.07
CA LEU A 146 13.49 12.65 9.16
C LEU A 146 14.05 12.25 7.80
N ILE A 147 15.18 12.88 7.47
CA ILE A 147 15.99 12.52 6.31
C ILE A 147 17.10 11.60 6.80
N ILE A 148 17.24 10.42 6.19
CA ILE A 148 18.13 9.36 6.62
C ILE A 148 19.37 9.37 5.74
N ASN A 149 20.54 9.39 6.36
CA ASN A 149 21.81 9.37 5.64
C ASN A 149 22.00 8.05 4.88
N GLN A 150 22.50 8.16 3.64
CA GLN A 150 22.89 7.04 2.80
C GLN A 150 24.26 7.31 2.14
N PRO A 151 25.02 6.26 1.79
CA PRO A 151 26.29 6.42 1.09
C PRO A 151 26.13 7.06 -0.30
N ASP A 152 27.13 7.83 -0.73
CA ASP A 152 27.12 8.50 -2.03
C ASP A 152 27.04 7.49 -3.19
N GLU A 153 27.66 6.32 -3.05
CA GLU A 153 27.60 5.27 -4.07
C GLU A 153 26.17 4.78 -4.34
N LEU A 154 25.31 4.78 -3.31
CA LEU A 154 23.90 4.42 -3.46
C LEU A 154 23.12 5.54 -4.15
N LEU A 155 23.36 6.79 -3.76
CA LEU A 155 22.68 7.95 -4.34
C LEU A 155 23.05 8.14 -5.81
N ASP A 156 24.33 7.98 -6.13
CA ASP A 156 24.83 8.06 -7.50
C ASP A 156 24.41 6.83 -8.34
N GLY A 157 24.05 5.73 -7.68
CA GLY A 157 23.49 4.52 -8.29
C GLY A 157 21.98 4.57 -8.57
N MET A 158 21.28 5.62 -8.14
CA MET A 158 19.83 5.76 -8.38
C MET A 158 19.48 5.84 -9.88
N SER A 159 18.22 5.47 -10.20
CA SER A 159 17.67 5.67 -11.53
C SER A 159 17.62 7.16 -11.92
N ASP A 160 17.59 7.47 -13.22
CA ASP A 160 17.53 8.86 -13.70
C ASP A 160 16.31 9.60 -13.15
N TRP A 161 15.15 8.92 -13.08
CA TRP A 161 13.93 9.49 -12.51
C TRP A 161 14.13 9.88 -11.04
N CYS A 162 14.72 9.00 -10.22
CA CYS A 162 14.98 9.27 -8.81
C CYS A 162 16.01 10.41 -8.64
N LYS A 163 17.05 10.45 -9.48
CA LYS A 163 18.07 11.51 -9.43
C LYS A 163 17.48 12.89 -9.75
N GLU A 164 16.63 12.97 -10.76
CA GLU A 164 15.94 14.20 -11.14
C GLU A 164 15.00 14.66 -10.02
N HIS A 165 14.06 13.81 -9.60
CA HIS A 165 13.02 14.19 -8.63
C HIS A 165 13.60 14.53 -7.25
N HIS A 166 14.53 13.71 -6.74
CA HIS A 166 15.19 13.96 -5.45
C HIS A 166 16.21 15.10 -5.53
N GLY A 167 16.73 15.37 -6.73
CA GLY A 167 17.59 16.52 -7.00
C GLY A 167 16.82 17.84 -6.93
N GLU A 168 15.70 17.92 -7.66
CA GLU A 168 14.83 19.10 -7.73
C GLU A 168 14.19 19.43 -6.38
N SER A 169 13.76 18.41 -5.63
CA SER A 169 13.19 18.60 -4.28
C SER A 169 14.25 19.00 -3.23
N GLY A 170 15.53 18.90 -3.59
CA GLY A 170 16.67 19.12 -2.69
C GLY A 170 16.93 17.96 -1.71
N LEU A 171 16.16 16.87 -1.80
CA LEU A 171 16.27 15.72 -0.91
C LEU A 171 17.65 15.05 -1.00
N THR A 172 18.19 14.85 -2.21
CA THR A 172 19.51 14.21 -2.39
C THR A 172 20.61 14.97 -1.64
N ARG A 173 20.59 16.32 -1.66
CA ARG A 173 21.55 17.14 -0.91
C ARG A 173 21.35 16.95 0.60
N ALA A 174 20.11 16.99 1.06
CA ALA A 174 19.79 16.84 2.46
C ALA A 174 20.14 15.44 3.01
N VAL A 175 20.06 14.38 2.19
CA VAL A 175 20.51 13.03 2.56
C VAL A 175 22.01 12.99 2.83
N ARG A 176 22.82 13.63 1.97
CA ARG A 176 24.27 13.74 2.16
C ARG A 176 24.65 14.52 3.42
N GLU A 177 23.89 15.57 3.72
CA GLU A 177 24.10 16.41 4.90
C GLU A 177 23.56 15.78 6.19
N SER A 178 22.65 14.81 6.09
CA SER A 178 22.03 14.16 7.24
C SER A 178 23.04 13.38 8.08
N ARG A 179 22.83 13.40 9.39
CA ARG A 179 23.59 12.59 10.38
C ARG A 179 22.70 11.55 11.06
N ILE A 180 21.48 11.35 10.57
CA ILE A 180 20.53 10.40 11.13
C ILE A 180 20.74 9.05 10.46
N SER A 181 21.13 8.04 11.25
CA SER A 181 21.18 6.66 10.80
C SER A 181 19.79 6.05 10.76
N LEU A 182 19.62 4.98 9.97
CA LEU A 182 18.38 4.22 9.89
C LEU A 182 17.89 3.73 11.26
N GLN A 183 18.80 3.26 12.13
CA GLN A 183 18.44 2.75 13.46
C GLN A 183 17.97 3.87 14.39
N LYS A 184 18.57 5.07 14.27
CA LYS A 184 18.14 6.24 15.04
C LYS A 184 16.76 6.69 14.57
N ALA A 185 16.54 6.76 13.26
CA ALA A 185 15.23 7.06 12.70
C ALA A 185 14.16 6.05 13.18
N GLU A 186 14.42 4.74 13.06
CA GLU A 186 13.51 3.70 13.54
C GLU A 186 13.14 3.90 15.01
N TYR A 187 14.13 4.19 15.87
CA TYR A 187 13.88 4.43 17.30
C TYR A 187 13.01 5.67 17.54
N GLU A 188 13.25 6.78 16.83
CA GLU A 188 12.46 8.00 16.96
C GLU A 188 11.00 7.78 16.55
N PHE A 189 10.77 7.11 15.40
CA PHE A 189 9.43 6.74 14.95
C PHE A 189 8.74 5.75 15.89
N LEU A 190 9.43 4.71 16.34
CA LEU A 190 8.89 3.73 17.27
C LEU A 190 8.51 4.37 18.62
N SER A 191 9.37 5.25 19.13
CA SER A 191 9.12 6.00 20.37
C SER A 191 7.89 6.88 20.25
N PHE A 192 7.74 7.57 19.11
CA PHE A 192 6.56 8.38 18.80
C PHE A 192 5.28 7.53 18.76
N VAL A 193 5.23 6.47 17.94
CA VAL A 193 3.98 5.69 17.79
C VAL A 193 3.58 4.99 19.10
N ARG A 194 4.53 4.59 19.95
CA ARG A 194 4.23 4.01 21.27
C ARG A 194 3.48 4.95 22.21
N GLN A 195 3.66 6.26 22.07
CA GLN A 195 2.96 7.26 22.87
C GLN A 195 1.52 7.48 22.37
N HIS A 196 1.24 7.16 21.10
CA HIS A 196 -0.02 7.50 20.45
C HIS A 196 -0.87 6.31 20.04
N THR A 197 -0.36 5.07 20.05
CA THR A 197 -1.11 3.88 19.64
C THR A 197 -0.84 2.67 20.53
N PRO A 198 -1.87 1.85 20.81
CA PRO A 198 -1.68 0.57 21.50
C PRO A 198 -0.96 -0.43 20.57
N PRO A 199 -0.03 -1.24 21.12
CA PRO A 199 0.77 -2.15 20.31
C PRO A 199 -0.08 -3.21 19.62
N GLY A 200 0.15 -3.38 18.32
CA GLY A 200 -0.41 -4.41 17.47
C GLY A 200 -1.84 -4.16 16.98
N LEU A 201 -2.44 -2.99 17.26
CA LEU A 201 -3.85 -2.73 16.94
C LEU A 201 -4.06 -1.73 15.79
N CYS A 202 -3.21 -0.71 15.68
CA CYS A 202 -3.39 0.35 14.67
C CYS A 202 -2.75 -0.04 13.33
N PRO A 203 -3.47 0.05 12.20
CA PRO A 203 -2.93 -0.22 10.88
C PRO A 203 -2.06 0.93 10.36
N LEU A 204 -1.16 0.59 9.45
CA LEU A 204 -0.44 1.57 8.63
C LEU A 204 -1.40 2.17 7.58
N ALA A 205 -1.31 3.46 7.31
CA ALA A 205 -2.16 4.19 6.37
C ALA A 205 -1.33 5.07 5.42
N GLY A 206 -1.79 5.21 4.18
CA GLY A 206 -1.12 6.02 3.16
C GLY A 206 -1.58 5.66 1.75
N ASN A 207 -1.08 6.37 0.73
CA ASN A 207 -1.30 6.01 -0.66
C ASN A 207 -0.29 4.96 -1.09
N SER A 208 -0.76 3.84 -1.65
CA SER A 208 0.12 2.75 -2.12
C SER A 208 1.05 2.24 -1.01
N VAL A 209 0.61 2.35 0.25
CA VAL A 209 1.42 2.13 1.46
C VAL A 209 1.91 0.69 1.62
N HIS A 210 1.43 -0.23 0.80
CA HIS A 210 2.01 -1.57 0.68
C HIS A 210 3.46 -1.54 0.18
N ALA A 211 3.85 -0.53 -0.62
CA ALA A 211 5.23 -0.31 -1.04
C ALA A 211 6.09 0.11 0.16
N ASP A 212 5.63 1.09 0.94
CA ASP A 212 6.34 1.55 2.15
C ASP A 212 6.47 0.43 3.17
N LYS A 213 5.36 -0.30 3.40
CA LYS A 213 5.34 -1.45 4.31
C LYS A 213 6.40 -2.48 3.95
N LYS A 214 6.65 -2.72 2.65
CA LYS A 214 7.68 -3.66 2.19
C LYS A 214 9.08 -3.24 2.66
N PHE A 215 9.39 -1.94 2.59
CA PHE A 215 10.64 -1.38 3.10
C PHE A 215 10.68 -1.40 4.62
N LEU A 216 9.61 -1.00 5.30
CA LEU A 216 9.53 -0.99 6.77
C LEU A 216 9.66 -2.40 7.37
N ASP A 217 9.04 -3.42 6.77
CA ASP A 217 9.15 -4.81 7.23
C ASP A 217 10.61 -5.31 7.21
N LYS A 218 11.42 -4.85 6.24
CA LYS A 218 12.83 -5.23 6.09
C LYS A 218 13.77 -4.36 6.92
N TYR A 219 13.59 -3.05 6.88
CA TYR A 219 14.56 -2.06 7.37
C TYR A 219 14.19 -1.45 8.73
N MET A 220 12.91 -1.46 9.11
CA MET A 220 12.42 -0.98 10.41
C MET A 220 11.49 -2.02 11.08
N PRO A 221 11.97 -3.25 11.35
CA PRO A 221 11.12 -4.33 11.83
C PRO A 221 10.57 -4.11 13.24
N GLN A 222 11.23 -3.34 14.11
CA GLN A 222 10.69 -3.03 15.45
C GLN A 222 9.53 -2.03 15.36
N PHE A 223 9.61 -1.07 14.45
CA PHE A 223 8.48 -0.18 14.13
C PHE A 223 7.28 -0.99 13.67
N MET A 224 7.46 -1.90 12.70
CA MET A 224 6.36 -2.71 12.17
C MET A 224 5.75 -3.68 13.17
N ARG A 225 6.53 -4.22 14.12
CA ARG A 225 6.01 -5.07 15.22
C ARG A 225 5.02 -4.35 16.12
N HIS A 226 5.09 -3.02 16.21
CA HIS A 226 4.13 -2.22 17.00
C HIS A 226 2.81 -2.00 16.25
N LEU A 227 2.78 -2.18 14.92
CA LEU A 227 1.61 -1.93 14.10
C LEU A 227 0.82 -3.21 13.82
N HIS A 228 -0.45 -3.04 13.44
CA HIS A 228 -1.27 -4.15 12.96
C HIS A 228 -0.82 -4.58 11.56
N TYR A 229 -1.03 -5.86 11.21
CA TYR A 229 -0.60 -6.42 9.92
C TYR A 229 -1.38 -5.87 8.70
N ARG A 230 -2.57 -5.31 8.93
CA ARG A 230 -3.41 -4.70 7.89
C ARG A 230 -2.95 -3.29 7.57
N ILE A 231 -3.31 -2.84 6.38
CA ILE A 231 -3.09 -1.48 5.92
C ILE A 231 -4.41 -0.82 5.50
N ILE A 232 -4.45 0.51 5.58
CA ILE A 232 -5.46 1.36 4.95
C ILE A 232 -4.80 2.04 3.76
N ASP A 233 -5.00 1.44 2.58
CA ASP A 233 -4.41 1.94 1.33
C ASP A 233 -5.40 2.83 0.59
N VAL A 234 -5.12 4.14 0.58
CA VAL A 234 -5.96 5.15 -0.09
C VAL A 234 -6.04 4.90 -1.59
N SER A 235 -4.97 4.37 -2.20
CA SER A 235 -4.92 4.06 -3.63
C SER A 235 -5.87 2.91 -4.01
N THR A 236 -6.21 2.03 -3.05
CA THR A 236 -7.27 1.03 -3.28
C THR A 236 -8.61 1.71 -3.50
N ILE A 237 -8.96 2.67 -2.64
CA ILE A 237 -10.24 3.41 -2.75
C ILE A 237 -10.24 4.29 -4.01
N LYS A 238 -9.10 4.92 -4.34
CA LYS A 238 -8.91 5.66 -5.59
C LYS A 238 -9.25 4.82 -6.82
N GLU A 239 -8.72 3.61 -6.89
CA GLU A 239 -8.95 2.70 -8.03
C GLU A 239 -10.39 2.18 -8.10
N LEU A 240 -11.07 2.00 -6.96
CA LEU A 240 -12.49 1.68 -6.91
C LEU A 240 -13.34 2.88 -7.35
N CYS A 241 -13.03 4.08 -6.85
CA CYS A 241 -13.68 5.33 -7.22
C CYS A 241 -13.59 5.57 -8.74
N ARG A 242 -12.41 5.42 -9.32
CA ARG A 242 -12.18 5.56 -10.77
C ARG A 242 -13.07 4.65 -11.63
N ARG A 243 -13.45 3.47 -11.13
CA ARG A 243 -14.25 2.47 -11.87
C ARG A 243 -15.75 2.56 -11.58
N TRP A 244 -16.11 2.86 -10.35
CA TRP A 244 -17.50 2.80 -9.87
C TRP A 244 -18.17 4.18 -9.77
N PHE A 245 -17.36 5.23 -9.63
CA PHE A 245 -17.78 6.62 -9.40
C PHE A 245 -16.93 7.57 -10.27
N PRO A 246 -16.94 7.43 -11.61
CA PRO A 246 -16.04 8.17 -12.49
C PRO A 246 -16.32 9.68 -12.49
N GLU A 247 -17.54 10.11 -12.22
CA GLU A 247 -17.91 11.53 -12.12
C GLU A 247 -17.28 12.17 -10.87
N GLU A 248 -17.43 11.52 -9.72
CA GLU A 248 -16.82 11.95 -8.45
C GLU A 248 -15.30 11.88 -8.51
N TYR A 249 -14.73 10.85 -9.15
CA TYR A 249 -13.28 10.73 -9.34
C TYR A 249 -12.67 11.96 -10.02
N ASN A 250 -13.37 12.56 -10.99
CA ASN A 250 -12.88 13.75 -11.70
C ASN A 250 -12.87 15.02 -10.82
N LEU A 251 -13.59 15.01 -9.69
CA LEU A 251 -13.63 16.10 -8.71
C LEU A 251 -12.58 15.92 -7.60
N ALA A 252 -11.86 14.80 -7.58
CA ALA A 252 -10.85 14.54 -6.56
C ALA A 252 -9.75 15.62 -6.58
N PRO A 253 -9.25 16.04 -5.41
CA PRO A 253 -8.20 17.05 -5.32
C PRO A 253 -6.95 16.57 -6.07
N ARG A 254 -6.35 17.46 -6.86
CA ARG A 254 -5.06 17.18 -7.51
C ARG A 254 -3.94 17.27 -6.48
N LYS A 255 -3.11 16.24 -6.43
CA LYS A 255 -1.87 16.23 -5.64
C LYS A 255 -0.89 17.26 -6.21
N GLN A 256 -0.21 18.00 -5.35
CA GLN A 256 0.91 18.84 -5.76
C GLN A 256 2.12 17.97 -6.09
N ALA A 257 2.20 16.76 -5.51
CA ALA A 257 3.28 15.79 -5.72
C ALA A 257 4.65 16.43 -5.48
N SER A 258 4.82 17.03 -4.31
CA SER A 258 6.08 17.69 -3.94
C SER A 258 7.24 16.72 -3.70
N HIS A 259 6.96 15.41 -3.65
CA HIS A 259 7.95 14.35 -3.35
C HIS A 259 8.67 14.61 -2.04
N ARG A 260 7.87 14.92 -1.01
CA ARG A 260 8.33 15.24 0.35
C ARG A 260 7.35 14.59 1.31
N ALA A 261 7.86 13.68 2.12
CA ALA A 261 7.05 12.70 2.83
C ALA A 261 5.88 13.32 3.65
N LEU A 262 6.14 14.38 4.42
CA LEU A 262 5.09 15.00 5.25
C LEU A 262 3.97 15.64 4.42
N GLY A 263 4.32 16.29 3.31
CA GLY A 263 3.34 16.90 2.40
C GLY A 263 2.47 15.84 1.75
N ASP A 264 3.10 14.77 1.27
CA ASP A 264 2.42 13.65 0.61
C ASP A 264 1.47 12.89 1.55
N ILE A 265 1.80 12.76 2.85
CA ILE A 265 0.86 12.25 3.86
C ILE A 265 -0.37 13.17 3.97
N GLN A 266 -0.17 14.48 4.11
CA GLN A 266 -1.28 15.43 4.28
C GLN A 266 -2.21 15.43 3.05
N GLU A 267 -1.65 15.29 1.85
CA GLU A 267 -2.43 15.11 0.62
C GLU A 267 -3.19 13.78 0.60
N SER A 268 -2.57 12.70 1.08
CA SER A 268 -3.20 11.37 1.18
C SER A 268 -4.38 11.37 2.15
N ILE A 269 -4.28 12.08 3.28
CA ILE A 269 -5.38 12.27 4.23
C ILE A 269 -6.53 13.04 3.56
N LYS A 270 -6.22 14.15 2.86
CA LYS A 270 -7.23 14.94 2.13
C LYS A 270 -7.91 14.14 1.03
N GLU A 271 -7.17 13.32 0.28
CA GLU A 271 -7.70 12.42 -0.75
C GLU A 271 -8.67 11.40 -0.13
N LEU A 272 -8.32 10.79 1.02
CA LEU A 272 -9.21 9.87 1.72
C LEU A 272 -10.45 10.55 2.32
N GLN A 273 -10.31 11.75 2.87
CA GLN A 273 -11.42 12.58 3.33
C GLN A 273 -12.40 12.86 2.20
N PHE A 274 -11.89 13.25 1.02
CA PHE A 274 -12.71 13.44 -0.18
C PHE A 274 -13.52 12.18 -0.52
N TYR A 275 -12.88 11.01 -0.59
CA TYR A 275 -13.62 9.77 -0.88
C TYR A 275 -14.68 9.45 0.17
N ARG A 276 -14.35 9.64 1.46
CA ARG A 276 -15.29 9.44 2.56
C ARG A 276 -16.56 10.28 2.39
N GLU A 277 -16.44 11.50 1.88
CA GLU A 277 -17.57 12.41 1.70
C GLU A 277 -18.34 12.16 0.40
N SER A 278 -17.63 11.81 -0.68
CA SER A 278 -18.22 11.72 -2.02
C SER A 278 -18.80 10.35 -2.35
N VAL A 279 -18.16 9.24 -1.96
CA VAL A 279 -18.52 7.89 -2.45
C VAL A 279 -18.95 6.90 -1.37
N PHE A 280 -18.72 7.21 -0.10
CA PHE A 280 -19.23 6.38 1.01
C PHE A 280 -20.62 6.84 1.45
N LYS A 281 -21.42 5.88 1.95
CA LYS A 281 -22.75 6.18 2.48
C LYS A 281 -22.66 7.18 3.63
N THR A 282 -23.45 8.25 3.55
CA THR A 282 -23.62 9.18 4.67
C THR A 282 -24.37 8.51 5.82
N THR A 283 -23.89 8.69 7.04
CA THR A 283 -24.57 8.22 8.25
C THR A 283 -25.84 9.04 8.50
N ALA A 284 -26.87 8.41 9.08
CA ALA A 284 -28.19 8.99 9.28
C ALA A 284 -28.20 10.27 10.16
N GLU A 285 -27.17 10.50 10.98
CA GLU A 285 -26.99 11.73 11.76
C GLU A 285 -26.57 12.93 10.89
N LYS A 286 -25.72 12.73 9.89
CA LYS A 286 -25.40 13.77 8.89
C LYS A 286 -26.67 14.12 8.09
N LYS A 287 -27.51 13.13 7.78
CA LYS A 287 -28.79 13.33 7.09
C LYS A 287 -29.80 14.15 7.93
N ARG A 288 -29.88 13.93 9.25
CA ARG A 288 -30.75 14.70 10.15
C ARG A 288 -30.34 16.17 10.27
N ARG A 289 -29.05 16.48 10.43
CA ARG A 289 -28.56 17.88 10.50
C ARG A 289 -28.75 18.65 9.18
N VAL A 290 -28.61 17.99 8.03
CA VAL A 290 -28.88 18.62 6.72
C VAL A 290 -30.37 18.92 6.54
N VAL A 291 -31.26 18.05 7.03
CA VAL A 291 -32.72 18.29 6.98
C VAL A 291 -33.13 19.42 7.93
N GLU A 292 -32.57 19.50 9.13
CA GLU A 292 -32.85 20.59 10.08
C GLU A 292 -32.34 21.94 9.56
N ASN A 293 -31.15 22.00 8.97
CA ASN A 293 -30.59 23.24 8.40
C ASN A 293 -31.19 23.63 7.04
N GLY A 294 -31.79 22.69 6.31
CA GLY A 294 -32.48 22.94 5.03
C GLY A 294 -33.96 23.31 5.16
N GLY A 295 -34.51 23.30 6.38
CA GLY A 295 -35.92 23.57 6.66
C GLY A 295 -36.30 25.05 6.84
N SER A 296 -35.34 25.98 6.94
CA SER A 296 -35.60 27.40 7.23
C SER A 296 -35.78 28.27 5.98
N GLY A 297 -36.23 27.69 4.87
CA GLY A 297 -36.33 28.35 3.57
C GLY A 297 -37.66 28.12 2.86
N LYS A 298 -38.79 28.27 3.56
CA LYS A 298 -40.12 28.49 2.95
C LYS A 298 -41.16 28.83 4.03
N THR A 299 -41.42 30.13 4.17
CA THR A 299 -42.76 30.76 4.29
C THR A 299 -42.57 32.20 4.75
N VAL A 300 -42.68 33.18 3.84
CA VAL A 300 -43.46 34.40 4.09
C VAL A 300 -44.17 34.73 2.77
N SER A 301 -45.47 34.95 2.93
CA SER A 301 -46.59 35.28 2.04
C SER A 301 -46.33 35.82 0.63
#